data_AF-A0A8T0E3B0-F1
#
_entry.id   AF-A0A8T0E3B0-F1
#
_cell.length_a   1.000
_cell.length_b   1.000
_cell.length_c   1.000
_cell.angle_alpha   90.00
_cell.angle_beta   90.00
_cell.angle_gamma   90.00
#
_symmetry.space_group_name_H-M   'P 1'
#
loop_
_entity.id
_entity.type
_entity.pdbx_description
1 polymer ?
#
loop_
_entity_poly.entity_id
_entity_poly.type
_entity_poly.pdbx_seq_one_letter_code
_entity_poly.pdbx_strand_id
1 'polypeptide(L)'
;MHVNNHTHIRHIMLYHFEKGLKEAQSFRDLNELFGEGTISESRYREWFARFKSGDTSLEDKSGIGRPSDFDYQALLAAVEGDESLPIRMLADNFNVGHSTIVRRLESF
;
A
#
# COMPACT_ATOMS: atom_id res chain seq x y z
N MET A 1 -13.57 -8.43 -11.14
CA MET A 1 -12.83 -7.20 -10.78
C MET A 1 -13.58 -6.54 -9.63
N HIS A 2 -13.03 -6.56 -8.41
CA HIS A 2 -13.59 -5.80 -7.29
C HIS A 2 -12.95 -4.41 -7.34
N VAL A 3 -13.72 -3.42 -7.77
CA VAL A 3 -13.21 -2.04 -7.84
C VAL A 3 -13.40 -1.39 -6.48
N ASN A 4 -12.30 -1.13 -5.79
CA ASN A 4 -12.30 -0.48 -4.49
C ASN A 4 -12.83 0.95 -4.62
N ASN A 5 -13.81 1.34 -3.80
CA ASN A 5 -14.38 2.70 -3.77
C ASN A 5 -13.29 3.79 -3.64
N HIS A 6 -12.17 3.50 -2.98
CA HIS A 6 -11.05 4.43 -2.82
C HIS A 6 -10.41 4.83 -4.15
N THR A 7 -10.32 3.91 -5.11
CA THR A 7 -9.74 4.20 -6.42
C THR A 7 -10.63 5.19 -7.18
N HIS A 8 -11.95 5.00 -7.18
CA HIS A 8 -12.89 5.94 -7.81
C HIS A 8 -12.87 7.32 -7.16
N ILE A 9 -12.82 7.38 -5.83
CA ILE A 9 -12.67 8.62 -5.07
C ILE A 9 -11.44 9.40 -5.55
N ARG A 10 -10.28 8.74 -5.67
CA ARG A 10 -9.04 9.37 -6.14
C ARG A 10 -9.12 9.88 -7.58
N HIS A 11 -9.78 9.13 -8.48
CA HIS A 11 -10.01 9.59 -9.85
C HIS A 11 -10.83 10.88 -9.89
N ILE A 12 -11.89 10.95 -9.08
CA ILE A 12 -12.75 12.15 -9.01
C ILE A 12 -12.00 13.33 -8.40
N MET A 13 -11.17 13.09 -7.38
CA MET A 13 -10.30 14.13 -6.81
C MET A 13 -9.33 14.68 -7.85
N LEU A 14 -8.70 13.82 -8.65
CA LEU A 14 -7.81 14.24 -9.72
C LEU A 14 -8.56 15.04 -10.79
N TYR A 15 -9.74 14.57 -11.20
CA TYR A 15 -10.61 15.31 -12.13
C TYR A 15 -10.96 16.71 -11.62
N HIS A 16 -11.37 16.85 -10.36
CA HIS A 16 -11.66 18.15 -9.75
C HIS A 16 -10.42 19.06 -9.69
N PHE A 17 -9.25 18.49 -9.39
CA PHE A 17 -7.98 19.21 -9.39
C PHE A 17 -7.65 19.74 -10.78
N GLU A 18 -7.74 18.91 -11.83
CA GLU A 18 -7.48 19.31 -13.22
C GLU A 18 -8.49 20.36 -13.73
N LYS A 19 -9.73 20.32 -13.23
CA LYS A 19 -10.74 21.36 -13.48
C LYS A 19 -10.50 22.65 -12.72
N GLY A 20 -9.50 22.71 -11.84
CA GLY A 20 -9.16 23.89 -11.06
C GLY A 20 -10.17 24.20 -9.96
N LEU A 21 -10.91 23.21 -9.46
CA LEU A 21 -11.80 23.41 -8.33
C LEU A 21 -11.00 23.81 -7.09
N LYS A 22 -11.59 24.70 -6.30
CA LYS A 22 -11.05 25.02 -4.97
C LYS A 22 -11.13 23.77 -4.10
N GLU A 23 -10.07 23.54 -3.33
CA GLU A 23 -9.89 22.36 -2.48
C GLU A 23 -11.10 22.09 -1.57
N ALA A 24 -11.59 23.13 -0.88
CA ALA A 24 -12.75 23.04 0.00
C ALA A 24 -14.08 22.76 -0.73
N GLN A 25 -14.22 23.23 -1.98
CA GLN A 25 -15.40 22.95 -2.80
C GLN A 25 -15.40 21.48 -3.22
N SER A 26 -14.29 21.03 -3.78
CA SER A 26 -14.14 19.64 -4.23
C SER A 26 -14.28 18.63 -3.08
N PHE A 27 -13.79 18.93 -1.87
CA PHE A 27 -14.00 18.09 -0.70
C PHE A 27 -15.49 17.94 -0.31
N ARG A 28 -16.24 19.04 -0.34
CA ARG A 28 -17.68 19.02 -0.04
C ARG A 28 -18.45 18.24 -1.11
N ASP A 29 -18.21 18.54 -2.38
CA ASP A 29 -18.88 17.89 -3.50
C ASP A 29 -18.65 16.37 -3.49
N LEU A 30 -17.43 15.94 -3.14
CA LEU A 30 -17.10 14.52 -3.07
C LEU A 30 -17.84 13.81 -1.93
N ASN A 31 -17.88 14.40 -0.73
CA ASN A 31 -18.63 13.81 0.39
C ASN A 31 -20.15 13.91 0.18
N GLU A 32 -20.65 14.90 -0.56
CA GLU A 32 -22.08 14.94 -0.94
C GLU A 32 -22.42 13.82 -1.94
N LEU A 33 -21.55 13.58 -2.94
CA LEU A 33 -21.76 12.56 -3.97
C LEU A 33 -21.72 11.12 -3.43
N PHE A 34 -20.82 10.83 -2.48
CA PHE A 34 -20.59 9.48 -1.97
C PHE A 34 -21.14 9.23 -0.57
N GLY A 35 -21.57 10.27 0.13
CA GLY A 35 -22.03 10.22 1.52
C GLY A 35 -21.03 10.87 2.48
N GLU A 36 -21.58 11.56 3.49
CA GLU A 36 -20.78 12.28 4.47
C GLU A 36 -19.79 11.35 5.18
N GLY A 37 -18.51 11.73 5.25
CA GLY A 37 -17.46 10.92 5.84
C GLY A 37 -16.85 9.86 4.94
N THR A 38 -17.18 9.85 3.63
CA THR A 38 -16.54 8.97 2.63
C THR A 38 -15.01 9.10 2.65
N ILE A 39 -14.49 10.32 2.78
CA ILE A 39 -13.07 10.57 2.96
C ILE A 39 -12.86 11.58 4.08
N SER A 40 -11.86 11.34 4.94
CA SER A 40 -11.46 12.32 5.95
C SER A 40 -10.80 13.53 5.28
N GLU A 41 -10.97 14.71 5.88
CA GLU A 41 -10.33 15.93 5.38
C GLU A 41 -8.81 15.80 5.33
N SER A 42 -8.19 15.13 6.32
CA SER A 42 -6.75 14.87 6.35
C SER A 42 -6.25 14.10 5.13
N ARG A 43 -6.92 12.99 4.79
CA ARG A 43 -6.59 12.18 3.62
C ARG A 43 -6.84 12.94 2.33
N TYR A 44 -7.92 13.71 2.29
CA TYR A 44 -8.23 14.53 1.13
C TYR A 44 -7.11 15.54 0.84
N ARG A 45 -6.66 16.27 1.88
CA ARG A 45 -5.58 17.26 1.79
C ARG A 45 -4.25 16.63 1.35
N GLU A 46 -3.92 15.44 1.86
CA GLU A 46 -2.70 14.71 1.47
C GLU A 46 -2.66 14.43 -0.04
N TRP A 47 -3.76 13.87 -0.57
CA TRP A 47 -3.90 13.61 -2.00
C TRP A 47 -3.89 14.89 -2.83
N PHE A 48 -4.58 15.93 -2.38
CA PHE A 48 -4.61 17.21 -3.10
C PHE A 48 -3.24 17.90 -3.14
N ALA A 49 -2.46 17.81 -2.05
CA ALA A 49 -1.07 18.28 -2.01
C ALA A 49 -0.15 17.47 -2.94
N ARG A 50 -0.37 16.15 -3.04
CA ARG A 50 0.33 15.29 -3.98
C ARG A 50 0.11 15.74 -5.44
N PHE A 51 -1.14 16.00 -5.82
CA PHE A 51 -1.45 16.53 -7.15
C PHE A 51 -0.81 17.90 -7.40
N LYS A 52 -0.82 18.79 -6.41
CA LYS A 52 -0.11 20.10 -6.50
C LYS A 52 1.40 19.94 -6.72
N SER A 53 2.00 18.84 -6.24
CA SER A 53 3.42 18.54 -6.45
C SER A 53 3.73 17.93 -7.83
N GLY A 54 2.71 17.71 -8.66
CA GLY A 54 2.85 17.12 -10.01
C GLY A 54 2.74 15.60 -10.04
N ASP A 55 2.60 14.94 -8.90
CA ASP A 55 2.38 13.50 -8.84
C ASP A 55 0.88 13.19 -8.94
N THR A 56 0.46 12.72 -10.12
CA THR A 56 -0.93 12.34 -10.43
C THR A 56 -1.19 10.84 -10.31
N SER A 57 -0.22 10.06 -9.81
CA SER A 57 -0.43 8.62 -9.59
C SER A 57 -1.50 8.39 -8.53
N LEU A 58 -2.49 7.56 -8.86
CA LEU A 58 -3.64 7.23 -8.00
C LEU A 58 -3.39 6.01 -7.11
N GLU A 59 -2.25 5.36 -7.30
CA GLU A 59 -1.80 4.26 -6.46
C GLU A 59 -1.34 4.83 -5.13
N ASP A 60 -1.62 4.11 -4.04
CA ASP A 60 -0.93 4.42 -2.79
C ASP A 60 0.57 4.34 -3.04
N LYS A 61 1.34 5.21 -2.38
CA LYS A 61 2.79 5.03 -2.35
C LYS A 61 3.01 3.59 -1.90
N SER A 62 3.69 2.78 -2.73
CA SER A 62 4.06 1.41 -2.39
C SER A 62 4.48 1.42 -0.95
N GLY A 63 3.68 0.79 -0.09
CA GLY A 63 3.84 0.93 1.33
C GLY A 63 5.29 0.63 1.64
N ILE A 64 6.01 1.60 2.18
CA ILE A 64 7.29 1.33 2.82
C ILE A 64 6.90 0.57 4.09
N GLY A 65 6.49 -0.69 3.92
CA GLY A 65 6.71 -1.67 4.95
C GLY A 65 8.18 -1.51 5.33
N ARG A 66 8.46 -1.48 6.64
CA ARG A 66 9.82 -1.46 7.17
C ARG A 66 10.65 -2.39 6.28
N PRO A 67 11.72 -1.91 5.61
CA PRO A 67 12.62 -2.81 4.90
C PRO A 67 13.02 -3.86 5.93
N SER A 68 12.53 -5.08 5.77
CA SER A 68 13.02 -6.12 6.64
C SER A 68 14.43 -6.38 6.15
N ASP A 69 15.39 -6.27 7.05
CA ASP A 69 16.77 -6.75 6.87
C ASP A 69 16.83 -8.29 6.72
N PHE A 70 15.70 -8.89 6.33
CA PHE A 70 15.53 -10.29 6.10
C PHE A 70 15.84 -10.53 4.63
N ASP A 71 16.92 -11.28 4.39
CA ASP A 71 17.33 -11.65 3.04
C ASP A 71 16.39 -12.72 2.47
N TYR A 72 15.39 -12.26 1.74
CA TYR A 72 14.42 -13.13 1.08
C TYR A 72 15.04 -13.97 -0.05
N GLN A 73 16.08 -13.45 -0.72
CA GLN A 73 16.73 -14.18 -1.81
C GLN A 73 17.54 -15.34 -1.25
N ALA A 74 18.22 -15.13 -0.12
CA ALA A 74 18.88 -16.22 0.59
C ALA A 74 17.88 -17.28 1.08
N LEU A 75 16.70 -16.89 1.58
CA LEU A 75 15.68 -17.85 2.01
C LEU A 75 15.18 -18.69 0.83
N LEU A 76 14.90 -18.05 -0.31
CA LEU A 76 14.44 -18.73 -1.51
C LEU A 76 15.50 -19.72 -2.01
N ALA A 77 16.77 -19.30 -2.09
CA ALA A 77 17.87 -20.17 -2.51
C ALA A 77 18.07 -21.38 -1.56
N ALA A 78 17.84 -21.21 -0.26
CA ALA A 78 17.91 -22.30 0.71
C ALA A 78 16.78 -23.33 0.50
N VAL A 79 15.55 -22.86 0.22
CA VAL A 79 14.39 -23.73 -0.05
C VAL A 79 14.51 -24.41 -1.41
N GLU A 80 14.94 -23.70 -2.45
CA GLU A 80 15.18 -24.27 -3.78
C GLU A 80 16.32 -25.31 -3.78
N GLY A 81 17.33 -25.11 -2.92
CA GLY A 81 18.43 -26.05 -2.75
C GLY A 81 18.03 -27.34 -2.03
N ASP A 82 17.07 -27.27 -1.10
CA ASP A 82 16.53 -28.43 -0.38
C ASP A 82 15.15 -28.11 0.24
N GLU A 83 14.09 -28.52 -0.45
CA GLU A 83 12.69 -28.33 -0.03
C GLU A 83 12.34 -29.09 1.26
N SER A 84 13.18 -30.04 1.70
CA SER A 84 12.95 -30.85 2.89
C SER A 84 13.55 -30.24 4.17
N LEU A 85 14.20 -29.06 4.05
CA LEU A 85 14.81 -28.39 5.19
C LEU A 85 13.78 -28.05 6.27
N PRO A 86 14.02 -28.48 7.53
CA PRO A 86 13.10 -28.16 8.60
C PRO A 86 13.12 -26.65 8.90
N ILE A 87 11.93 -26.07 9.07
CA ILE A 87 11.71 -24.64 9.34
C ILE A 87 12.54 -24.14 10.53
N ARG A 88 12.77 -25.00 11.53
CA ARG A 88 13.62 -24.69 12.68
C ARG A 88 15.08 -24.43 12.28
N MET A 89 15.64 -25.20 11.35
CA MET A 89 17.00 -24.95 10.85
C MET A 89 17.06 -23.68 10.01
N LEU A 90 16.04 -23.38 9.22
CA LEU A 90 15.95 -22.08 8.53
C LEU A 90 15.87 -20.92 9.53
N ALA A 91 15.14 -21.07 10.63
CA ALA A 91 15.07 -20.04 11.68
C ALA A 91 16.46 -19.77 12.30
N ASP A 92 17.21 -20.84 12.61
CA ASP A 92 18.56 -20.74 13.15
C ASP A 92 19.54 -20.12 12.13
N ASN A 93 19.51 -20.56 10.87
CA ASN A 93 20.37 -20.04 9.80
C ASN A 93 20.17 -18.54 9.53
N PHE A 94 18.91 -18.08 9.61
CA PHE A 94 18.57 -16.68 9.38
C PHE A 94 18.56 -15.85 10.67
N ASN A 95 18.87 -16.46 11.81
CA ASN A 95 18.84 -15.84 13.13
C ASN A 95 17.51 -15.09 13.40
N VAL A 96 16.39 -15.70 13.01
CA VAL A 96 15.04 -15.15 13.21
C VAL A 96 14.14 -16.16 13.92
N GLY A 97 13.03 -15.68 14.48
CA GLY A 97 12.04 -16.56 15.07
C GLY A 97 11.38 -17.49 14.04
N HIS A 98 11.00 -18.69 14.48
CA HIS A 98 10.29 -19.69 13.68
C HIS A 98 9.05 -19.11 12.96
N SER A 99 8.25 -18.30 13.66
CA SER A 99 7.07 -17.64 13.09
C SER A 99 7.39 -16.67 11.95
N THR A 100 8.59 -16.07 11.96
CA THR A 100 9.04 -15.19 10.87
C THR A 100 9.30 -16.00 9.62
N ILE A 101 9.98 -17.15 9.71
CA ILE A 101 10.21 -18.04 8.56
C ILE A 101 8.89 -18.56 8.02
N VAL A 102 8.00 -19.09 8.86
CA VAL A 102 6.67 -19.57 8.42
C VAL A 102 5.93 -18.49 7.64
N ARG A 103 5.83 -17.28 8.21
CA ARG A 103 5.15 -16.17 7.54
C ARG A 103 5.82 -15.77 6.22
N ARG A 104 7.14 -15.88 6.10
CA ARG A 104 7.86 -15.59 4.85
C ARG A 104 7.62 -16.65 3.79
N LEU A 105 7.61 -17.92 4.18
CA LEU A 105 7.30 -19.04 3.29
C LEU A 105 5.85 -19.01 2.80
N GLU A 106 4.89 -18.63 3.67
CA GLU A 106 3.49 -18.43 3.31
C GLU A 106 3.24 -17.19 2.44
N SER A 107 4.24 -16.30 2.32
CA SER A 107 4.18 -15.10 1.49
C SER A 107 4.81 -15.28 0.10
N PHE A 108 5.29 -16.48 -0.22
CA PHE A 108 5.60 -16.88 -1.60
C PHE A 108 4.31 -17.01 -2.42
#